data_AF-A0A958B231-F1
#
_entry.id   AF-A0A958B231-F1
#
_cell.length_a   1.000
_cell.length_b   1.000
_cell.length_c   1.000
_cell.angle_alpha   90.00
_cell.angle_beta   90.00
_cell.angle_gamma   90.00
#
_symmetry.space_group_name_H-M   'P 1'
#
loop_
_entity.id
_entity.type
_entity.pdbx_description
1 polymer ?
#
loop_
_entity_poly.entity_id
_entity_poly.type
_entity_poly.pdbx_seq_one_letter_code
_entity_poly.pdbx_strand_id
1 'polypeptide(L)'
;MTRTIYALFVGIDDYLGGVNSLEGCVNDVTRLHDLLAARVAGGSDRFEPLLLANAQATRQGIIDAWRAHLGQAGPGDVALFCYAGHGSQENAPPEFWDFEPDRLNETLVCHDSRASGGWDLADKELAHLIGEVAANGSHFAVVLDCCHSGSGTRDAEDVTIRQERADTRTRPIASYIVTPLQVAGLQEQQAGAASPAMPWAAIASGRHILLAACRPEQTAKETVFPGPNGLERRGAFSFYLQDTLQQSGAPLSYRDLFKRVNALVQGRVADQHPQLEASEPTDLDQPFLGGAIPSAPTAFTLRRDKQLGWVIDAGAVHGIPQPTADGQSAQLAFFPFDTDTISLRNLKQAVGQASVAR
;
A
#
# COMPACT_ATOMS: atom_id res chain seq x y z
N MET A 1 10.50 11.04 -20.49
CA MET A 1 11.38 9.90 -20.15
C MET A 1 10.49 8.83 -19.56
N THR A 2 10.63 7.59 -20.01
CA THR A 2 9.91 6.44 -19.46
C THR A 2 10.47 6.13 -18.08
N ARG A 3 9.62 6.11 -17.06
CA ARG A 3 10.00 5.72 -15.69
C ARG A 3 9.92 4.21 -15.55
N THR A 4 10.75 3.62 -14.71
CA THR A 4 10.59 2.23 -14.27
C THR A 4 10.03 2.20 -12.85
N ILE A 5 9.04 1.35 -12.62
CA ILE A 5 8.45 1.09 -11.32
C ILE A 5 8.94 -0.29 -10.86
N TYR A 6 9.91 -0.30 -9.94
CA TYR A 6 10.38 -1.50 -9.27
C TYR A 6 9.50 -1.75 -8.05
N ALA A 7 8.68 -2.80 -8.09
CA ALA A 7 7.69 -3.08 -7.06
C ALA A 7 7.92 -4.45 -6.44
N LEU A 8 8.31 -4.46 -5.16
CA LEU A 8 8.46 -5.67 -4.36
C LEU A 8 7.22 -5.89 -3.51
N PHE A 9 6.50 -6.97 -3.80
CA PHE A 9 5.32 -7.39 -3.08
C PHE A 9 5.61 -8.62 -2.22
N VAL A 10 5.27 -8.56 -0.94
CA VAL A 10 5.48 -9.63 0.03
C VAL A 10 4.16 -9.96 0.71
N GLY A 11 3.63 -11.16 0.48
CA GLY A 11 2.37 -11.62 1.07
C GLY A 11 2.56 -12.95 1.77
N ILE A 12 2.22 -13.03 3.06
CA ILE A 12 2.51 -14.23 3.86
C ILE A 12 1.24 -14.67 4.60
N ASP A 13 0.72 -15.81 4.19
CA ASP A 13 -0.42 -16.51 4.80
C ASP A 13 0.04 -17.76 5.55
N ASP A 14 1.08 -18.44 5.02
CA ASP A 14 1.66 -19.64 5.61
C ASP A 14 3.02 -19.34 6.25
N TYR A 15 3.18 -19.75 7.50
CA TYR A 15 4.35 -19.48 8.34
C TYR A 15 4.86 -20.76 9.00
N LEU A 16 6.18 -20.84 9.16
CA LEU A 16 6.84 -21.88 9.96
C LEU A 16 6.84 -21.50 11.45
N GLY A 17 7.52 -22.31 12.27
CA GLY A 17 7.83 -21.94 13.66
C GLY A 17 6.62 -21.88 14.61
N GLY A 18 5.46 -22.37 14.20
CA GLY A 18 4.23 -22.32 15.02
C GLY A 18 3.62 -20.92 15.14
N VAL A 19 3.89 -20.06 14.15
CA VAL A 19 3.15 -18.83 13.90
C VAL A 19 1.77 -19.18 13.33
N ASN A 20 0.75 -18.41 13.69
CA ASN A 20 -0.60 -18.63 13.15
C ASN A 20 -0.67 -18.29 11.66
N SER A 21 -1.48 -19.04 10.91
CA SER A 21 -1.71 -18.73 9.50
C SER A 21 -2.69 -17.57 9.34
N LEU A 22 -2.55 -16.85 8.23
CA LEU A 22 -3.50 -15.87 7.70
C LEU A 22 -4.10 -16.39 6.39
N GLU A 23 -5.09 -15.69 5.84
CA GLU A 23 -5.74 -16.11 4.58
C GLU A 23 -5.83 -15.00 3.53
N GLY A 24 -5.57 -13.74 3.91
CA GLY A 24 -5.80 -12.59 3.04
C GLY A 24 -4.55 -11.93 2.45
N CYS A 25 -3.36 -12.27 2.92
CA CYS A 25 -2.15 -11.51 2.62
C CYS A 25 -1.66 -11.74 1.21
N VAL A 26 -1.64 -12.99 0.72
CA VAL A 26 -1.27 -13.29 -0.66
C VAL A 26 -2.28 -12.69 -1.63
N ASN A 27 -3.58 -12.71 -1.27
CA ASN A 27 -4.61 -12.06 -2.07
C ASN A 27 -4.37 -10.55 -2.17
N ASP A 28 -4.01 -9.88 -1.07
CA ASP A 28 -3.74 -8.44 -1.06
C ASP A 28 -2.66 -8.03 -2.05
N VAL A 29 -1.50 -8.68 -1.96
CA VAL A 29 -0.37 -8.35 -2.81
C VAL A 29 -0.61 -8.72 -4.27
N THR A 30 -1.28 -9.83 -4.53
CA THR A 30 -1.64 -10.25 -5.90
C THR A 30 -2.58 -9.24 -6.54
N ARG A 31 -3.57 -8.76 -5.80
CA ARG A 31 -4.58 -7.83 -6.33
C ARG A 31 -4.03 -6.43 -6.56
N LEU A 32 -3.14 -5.97 -5.69
CA LEU A 32 -2.42 -4.72 -5.91
C LEU A 32 -1.46 -4.83 -7.09
N HIS A 33 -0.73 -5.94 -7.21
CA HIS A 33 0.09 -6.24 -8.39
C HIS A 33 -0.73 -6.15 -9.67
N ASP A 34 -1.85 -6.86 -9.76
CA ASP A 34 -2.68 -6.91 -10.97
C ASP A 34 -3.25 -5.53 -11.32
N LEU A 35 -3.69 -4.77 -10.31
CA LEU A 35 -4.15 -3.39 -10.50
C LEU A 35 -3.03 -2.51 -11.08
N LEU A 36 -1.83 -2.55 -10.51
CA LEU A 36 -0.72 -1.72 -10.96
C LEU A 36 -0.26 -2.14 -12.36
N ALA A 37 -0.14 -3.44 -12.64
CA ALA A 37 0.19 -3.96 -13.97
C ALA A 37 -0.80 -3.46 -15.03
N ALA A 38 -2.10 -3.56 -14.77
CA ALA A 38 -3.14 -3.11 -15.69
C ALA A 38 -3.07 -1.59 -15.93
N ARG A 39 -2.78 -0.80 -14.91
CA ARG A 39 -2.72 0.67 -15.00
C ARG A 39 -1.47 1.13 -15.75
N VAL A 40 -0.32 0.52 -15.48
CA VAL A 40 0.94 0.86 -16.16
C VAL A 40 0.92 0.43 -17.63
N ALA A 41 0.29 -0.71 -17.95
CA ALA A 41 0.12 -1.13 -19.34
C ALA A 41 -0.67 -0.13 -20.21
N GLY A 42 -1.51 0.72 -19.59
CA GLY A 42 -2.21 1.82 -20.25
C GLY A 42 -1.38 3.11 -20.41
N GLY A 43 -0.15 3.14 -19.90
CA GLY A 43 0.74 4.29 -19.89
C GLY A 43 2.01 4.08 -20.72
N SER A 44 3.01 4.93 -20.51
CA SER A 44 4.33 4.85 -21.15
C SER A 44 5.46 4.40 -20.22
N ASP A 45 5.13 4.11 -18.97
CA ASP A 45 6.07 3.68 -17.92
C ASP A 45 6.25 2.16 -17.95
N ARG A 46 7.35 1.67 -17.39
CA ARG A 46 7.70 0.25 -17.29
C ARG A 46 7.37 -0.27 -15.89
N PHE A 47 6.75 -1.44 -15.80
CA PHE A 47 6.46 -2.10 -14.52
C PHE A 47 7.34 -3.35 -14.36
N GLU A 48 8.16 -3.37 -13.31
CA GLU A 48 9.02 -4.48 -12.94
C GLU A 48 8.58 -5.01 -11.56
N PRO A 49 7.60 -5.92 -11.50
CA PRO A 49 7.16 -6.50 -10.25
C PRO A 49 8.04 -7.68 -9.82
N LEU A 50 8.23 -7.82 -8.52
CA LEU A 50 8.74 -9.02 -7.87
C LEU A 50 7.79 -9.40 -6.73
N LEU A 51 7.26 -10.63 -6.75
CA LEU A 51 6.33 -11.13 -5.73
C LEU A 51 6.97 -12.27 -4.96
N LEU A 52 7.00 -12.14 -3.63
CA LEU A 52 7.39 -13.21 -2.70
C LEU A 52 6.16 -13.61 -1.88
N ALA A 53 5.66 -14.82 -2.14
CA ALA A 53 4.54 -15.38 -1.39
C ALA A 53 4.98 -16.55 -0.51
N ASN A 54 4.48 -16.59 0.73
CA ASN A 54 4.66 -17.71 1.66
C ASN A 54 6.12 -18.17 1.72
N ALA A 55 6.42 -19.41 1.32
CA ALA A 55 7.75 -20.02 1.35
C ALA A 55 8.88 -19.21 0.67
N GLN A 56 8.55 -18.29 -0.23
CA GLN A 56 9.52 -17.39 -0.87
C GLN A 56 9.86 -16.17 0.01
N ALA A 57 8.92 -15.75 0.86
CA ALA A 57 9.03 -14.60 1.75
C ALA A 57 9.76 -14.95 3.05
N THR A 58 10.90 -15.62 2.94
CA THR A 58 11.84 -15.79 4.05
C THR A 58 12.48 -14.45 4.40
N ARG A 59 12.99 -14.29 5.63
CA ARG A 59 13.67 -13.04 6.03
C ARG A 59 14.81 -12.72 5.08
N GLN A 60 15.64 -13.71 4.74
CA GLN A 60 16.74 -13.52 3.80
C GLN A 60 16.23 -13.24 2.37
N GLY A 61 15.18 -13.95 1.93
CA GLY A 61 14.57 -13.72 0.62
C GLY A 61 14.04 -12.31 0.44
N ILE A 62 13.42 -11.73 1.48
CA ILE A 62 12.97 -10.34 1.49
C ILE A 62 14.15 -9.38 1.42
N ILE A 63 15.20 -9.58 2.23
CA ILE A 63 16.41 -8.73 2.22
C ILE A 63 17.11 -8.76 0.86
N ASP A 64 17.28 -9.95 0.28
CA ASP A 64 17.93 -10.14 -1.01
C ASP A 64 17.12 -9.50 -2.13
N ALA A 65 15.80 -9.72 -2.15
CA ALA A 65 14.90 -9.09 -3.10
C ALA A 65 14.92 -7.56 -2.95
N TRP A 66 14.90 -7.03 -1.74
CA TRP A 66 14.97 -5.59 -1.50
C TRP A 66 16.22 -4.98 -2.14
N ARG A 67 17.40 -5.54 -1.83
CA ARG A 67 18.67 -5.02 -2.34
C ARG A 67 18.85 -5.23 -3.83
N ALA A 68 18.53 -6.43 -4.34
CA ALA A 68 18.75 -6.78 -5.73
C ALA A 68 17.68 -6.19 -6.67
N HIS A 69 16.47 -5.91 -6.18
CA HIS A 69 15.35 -5.41 -6.98
C HIS A 69 15.06 -3.93 -6.73
N LEU A 70 14.69 -3.54 -5.50
CA LEU A 70 14.38 -2.14 -5.19
C LEU A 70 15.63 -1.25 -5.29
N GLY A 71 16.81 -1.80 -4.96
CA GLY A 71 18.09 -1.11 -5.10
C GLY A 71 18.46 -0.70 -6.53
N GLN A 72 17.73 -1.14 -7.55
CA GLN A 72 17.92 -0.70 -8.94
C GLN A 72 17.25 0.65 -9.26
N ALA A 73 16.28 1.08 -8.45
CA ALA A 73 15.53 2.30 -8.72
C ALA A 73 16.42 3.54 -8.49
N GLY A 74 16.60 4.35 -9.54
CA GLY A 74 17.38 5.58 -9.50
C GLY A 74 16.53 6.85 -9.64
N PRO A 75 17.18 8.02 -9.89
CA PRO A 75 16.47 9.27 -10.08
C PRO A 75 15.48 9.20 -11.25
N GLY A 76 14.21 9.52 -10.97
CA GLY A 76 13.13 9.47 -11.95
C GLY A 76 12.36 8.15 -12.01
N ASP A 77 12.88 7.09 -11.40
CA ASP A 77 12.18 5.81 -11.20
C ASP A 77 11.34 5.82 -9.92
N VAL A 78 10.52 4.79 -9.77
CA VAL A 78 9.72 4.51 -8.58
C VAL A 78 10.21 3.21 -7.94
N ALA A 79 10.41 3.24 -6.62
CA ALA A 79 10.50 2.04 -5.79
C ALA A 79 9.21 1.91 -4.98
N LEU A 80 8.66 0.69 -4.91
CA LEU A 80 7.48 0.37 -4.11
C LEU A 80 7.75 -0.91 -3.32
N PHE A 81 7.68 -0.83 -1.99
CA PHE A 81 7.64 -2.02 -1.13
C PHE A 81 6.24 -2.17 -0.57
N CYS A 82 5.64 -3.36 -0.74
CA CYS A 82 4.35 -3.71 -0.16
C CYS A 82 4.48 -4.98 0.67
N TYR A 83 4.11 -4.91 1.94
CA TYR A 83 4.07 -6.05 2.85
C TYR A 83 2.65 -6.27 3.37
N ALA A 84 2.16 -7.49 3.29
CA ALA A 84 0.95 -7.95 3.96
C ALA A 84 1.29 -9.24 4.74
N GLY A 85 1.02 -9.25 6.04
CA GLY A 85 1.38 -10.36 6.92
C GLY A 85 1.26 -10.00 8.39
N HIS A 86 1.76 -10.87 9.24
CA HIS A 86 1.86 -10.62 10.68
C HIS A 86 2.95 -9.60 10.97
N GLY A 87 2.63 -8.60 11.79
CA GLY A 87 3.65 -7.91 12.56
C GLY A 87 3.68 -8.40 14.01
N SER A 88 4.76 -8.09 14.70
CA SER A 88 4.98 -8.53 16.08
C SER A 88 5.95 -7.60 16.79
N GLN A 89 6.31 -7.97 18.01
CA GLN A 89 7.37 -7.35 18.79
C GLN A 89 8.41 -8.40 19.17
N GLU A 90 9.67 -8.01 19.33
CA GLU A 90 10.70 -8.84 19.96
C GLU A 90 11.47 -8.04 21.01
N ASN A 91 12.10 -8.73 21.96
CA ASN A 91 12.97 -8.05 22.92
C ASN A 91 14.16 -7.40 22.20
N ALA A 92 14.30 -6.07 22.34
CA ALA A 92 15.45 -5.36 21.82
C ALA A 92 16.72 -5.77 22.61
N PRO A 93 17.81 -6.14 21.92
CA PRO A 93 19.09 -6.39 22.57
C PRO A 93 19.58 -5.11 23.28
N PRO A 94 20.38 -5.21 24.36
CA PRO A 94 20.83 -4.05 25.13
C PRO A 94 21.47 -2.94 24.30
N GLU A 95 22.13 -3.32 23.21
CA GLU A 95 22.78 -2.42 22.27
C GLU A 95 21.81 -1.48 21.51
N PHE A 96 20.50 -1.76 21.55
CA PHE A 96 19.47 -0.90 20.95
C PHE A 96 18.59 -0.18 21.98
N TRP A 97 18.82 -0.31 23.29
CA TRP A 97 17.96 0.30 24.31
C TRP A 97 17.92 1.83 24.29
N ASP A 98 18.94 2.49 23.76
CA ASP A 98 18.95 3.95 23.60
C ASP A 98 17.94 4.41 22.53
N PHE A 99 17.54 3.51 21.62
CA PHE A 99 16.55 3.76 20.56
C PHE A 99 15.16 3.24 20.92
N GLU A 100 15.08 2.28 21.85
CA GLU A 100 13.84 1.61 22.27
C GLU A 100 13.53 1.85 23.75
N PRO A 101 12.78 2.91 24.09
CA PRO A 101 12.44 3.25 25.47
C PRO A 101 11.70 2.14 26.21
N ASP A 102 10.89 1.35 25.51
CA ASP A 102 10.17 0.18 26.04
C ASP A 102 10.96 -1.14 25.91
N ARG A 103 12.14 -1.09 25.28
CA ARG A 103 13.06 -2.20 25.03
C ARG A 103 12.49 -3.26 24.10
N LEU A 104 11.56 -2.91 23.23
CA LEU A 104 10.99 -3.79 22.23
C LEU A 104 11.36 -3.30 20.83
N ASN A 105 11.63 -4.22 19.91
CA ASN A 105 11.63 -3.89 18.49
C ASN A 105 10.26 -4.20 17.92
N GLU A 106 9.75 -3.35 17.02
CA GLU A 106 8.67 -3.73 16.13
C GLU A 106 9.20 -4.59 14.99
N THR A 107 8.45 -5.61 14.56
CA THR A 107 8.94 -6.57 13.57
C THR A 107 7.91 -6.91 12.49
N LEU A 108 8.40 -7.25 11.30
CA LEU A 108 7.65 -7.95 10.27
C LEU A 108 7.96 -9.45 10.38
N VAL A 109 6.94 -10.27 10.58
CA VAL A 109 7.10 -11.72 10.67
C VAL A 109 7.26 -12.27 9.25
N CYS A 110 8.35 -12.99 9.00
CA CYS A 110 8.66 -13.62 7.72
C CYS A 110 8.20 -15.08 7.73
N HIS A 111 8.18 -15.75 6.57
CA HIS A 111 7.73 -17.14 6.49
C HIS A 111 8.54 -18.09 7.40
N ASP A 112 9.86 -17.92 7.45
CA ASP A 112 10.78 -18.72 8.24
C ASP A 112 11.06 -18.13 9.63
N SER A 113 10.36 -17.05 10.00
CA SER A 113 10.39 -16.53 11.36
C SER A 113 10.05 -17.61 12.37
N ARG A 114 10.73 -17.58 13.53
CA ARG A 114 10.49 -18.47 14.68
C ARG A 114 10.76 -19.96 14.43
N ALA A 115 11.09 -20.36 13.20
CA ALA A 115 11.78 -21.61 12.96
C ALA A 115 13.15 -21.59 13.66
N SER A 116 13.80 -22.75 13.72
CA SER A 116 15.13 -22.87 14.34
C SER A 116 16.12 -21.91 13.66
N GLY A 117 16.60 -20.90 14.40
CA GLY A 117 17.51 -19.87 13.91
C GLY A 117 16.86 -18.73 13.10
N GLY A 118 15.56 -18.80 12.82
CA GLY A 118 14.82 -17.76 12.11
C GLY A 118 14.38 -16.63 13.04
N TRP A 119 14.57 -15.38 12.60
CA TRP A 119 14.19 -14.15 13.30
C TRP A 119 13.25 -13.32 12.43
N ASP A 120 12.44 -12.49 13.06
CA ASP A 120 11.62 -11.52 12.35
C ASP A 120 12.52 -10.43 11.73
N LEU A 121 12.02 -9.75 10.70
CA LEU A 121 12.70 -8.56 10.16
C LEU A 121 12.39 -7.38 11.08
N ALA A 122 13.38 -6.96 11.86
CA ALA A 122 13.18 -5.89 12.83
C ALA A 122 13.14 -4.52 12.14
N ASP A 123 12.38 -3.62 12.73
CA ASP A 123 12.29 -2.21 12.38
C ASP A 123 13.63 -1.49 12.12
N LYS A 124 14.68 -1.72 12.91
CA LYS A 124 16.03 -1.13 12.67
C LYS A 124 16.59 -1.61 11.32
N GLU A 125 16.32 -2.87 10.98
CA GLU A 125 16.74 -3.46 9.71
C GLU A 125 15.91 -2.90 8.55
N LEU A 126 14.61 -2.73 8.75
CA LEU A 126 13.72 -2.09 7.78
C LEU A 126 14.13 -0.63 7.54
N ALA A 127 14.41 0.14 8.60
CA ALA A 127 14.91 1.50 8.52
C ALA A 127 16.25 1.58 7.76
N HIS A 128 17.15 0.62 7.98
CA HIS A 128 18.41 0.51 7.24
C HIS A 128 18.18 0.24 5.74
N LEU A 129 17.33 -0.74 5.41
CA LEU A 129 16.97 -1.09 4.03
C LEU A 129 16.28 0.07 3.30
N ILE A 130 15.45 0.85 4.01
CA ILE A 130 14.84 2.06 3.47
C ILE A 130 15.90 3.11 3.15
N GLY A 131 16.87 3.31 4.04
CA GLY A 131 18.00 4.20 3.81
C GLY A 131 18.82 3.82 2.58
N GLU A 132 19.07 2.53 2.37
CA GLU A 132 19.80 2.03 1.18
C GLU A 132 19.09 2.43 -0.13
N VAL A 133 17.76 2.26 -0.23
CA VAL A 133 17.00 2.60 -1.45
C VAL A 133 16.79 4.10 -1.59
N ALA A 134 16.46 4.80 -0.50
CA ALA A 134 16.23 6.24 -0.52
C ALA A 134 17.49 7.02 -0.97
N ALA A 135 18.69 6.52 -0.65
CA ALA A 135 19.96 7.09 -1.08
C ALA A 135 20.12 7.15 -2.62
N ASN A 136 19.39 6.31 -3.36
CA ASN A 136 19.42 6.32 -4.83
C ASN A 136 18.61 7.47 -5.46
N GLY A 137 17.76 8.16 -4.68
CA GLY A 137 16.99 9.32 -5.15
C GLY A 137 15.76 8.98 -6.01
N SER A 138 15.27 7.73 -5.95
CA SER A 138 13.99 7.33 -6.55
C SER A 138 12.79 7.91 -5.79
N HIS A 139 11.61 7.93 -6.43
CA HIS A 139 10.35 8.11 -5.68
C HIS A 139 10.05 6.83 -4.92
N PHE A 140 10.25 6.81 -3.60
CA PHE A 140 10.12 5.59 -2.80
C PHE A 140 8.89 5.61 -1.91
N ALA A 141 8.04 4.58 -2.05
CA ALA A 141 6.87 4.36 -1.21
C ALA A 141 6.91 2.99 -0.54
N VAL A 142 6.51 2.95 0.73
CA VAL A 142 6.39 1.76 1.56
C VAL A 142 4.93 1.61 2.01
N VAL A 143 4.36 0.42 1.83
CA VAL A 143 2.98 0.08 2.21
C VAL A 143 3.02 -1.14 3.13
N LEU A 144 2.58 -0.99 4.37
CA LEU A 144 2.57 -2.04 5.38
C LEU A 144 1.14 -2.34 5.84
N ASP A 145 0.67 -3.56 5.58
CA ASP A 145 -0.60 -4.09 6.07
C ASP A 145 -0.39 -5.17 7.12
N CYS A 146 0.03 -4.72 8.31
CA CYS A 146 0.35 -5.52 9.48
C CYS A 146 0.12 -4.74 10.79
N CYS A 147 0.09 -5.43 11.93
CA CYS A 147 0.04 -4.82 13.25
C CYS A 147 1.44 -4.52 13.79
N HIS A 148 1.61 -3.46 14.57
CA HIS A 148 2.86 -3.11 15.26
C HIS A 148 2.65 -2.94 16.77
N SER A 149 1.73 -3.74 17.32
CA SER A 149 1.33 -3.63 18.72
C SER A 149 1.59 -4.96 19.42
N GLY A 150 1.83 -4.91 20.73
CA GLY A 150 1.84 -6.10 21.60
C GLY A 150 0.49 -6.39 22.26
N SER A 151 -0.53 -5.55 22.03
CA SER A 151 -1.83 -5.66 22.71
C SER A 151 -2.84 -6.40 21.84
N GLY A 152 -3.21 -7.61 22.26
CA GLY A 152 -4.31 -8.36 21.65
C GLY A 152 -5.66 -7.76 22.06
N THR A 153 -6.33 -7.08 21.14
CA THR A 153 -7.76 -6.76 21.30
C THR A 153 -8.61 -7.95 20.89
N ARG A 154 -9.70 -8.20 21.63
CA ARG A 154 -10.71 -9.18 21.24
C ARG A 154 -11.67 -8.52 20.27
N ASP A 155 -11.66 -8.93 19.00
CA ASP A 155 -12.61 -8.45 18.00
C ASP A 155 -13.62 -9.54 17.61
N ALA A 156 -14.70 -9.10 16.96
CA ALA A 156 -15.91 -9.85 16.65
C ALA A 156 -15.67 -11.12 15.80
N GLU A 157 -16.69 -11.99 15.76
CA GLU A 157 -16.72 -13.16 14.86
C GLU A 157 -16.46 -12.72 13.41
N ASP A 158 -15.62 -13.46 12.68
CA ASP A 158 -15.17 -13.24 11.28
C ASP A 158 -14.05 -12.21 11.00
N VAL A 159 -13.34 -11.75 12.03
CA VAL A 159 -12.14 -10.91 11.87
C VAL A 159 -10.89 -11.63 12.37
N THR A 160 -9.85 -11.68 11.55
CA THR A 160 -8.52 -12.17 11.95
C THR A 160 -7.57 -10.99 12.07
N ILE A 161 -6.78 -10.95 13.14
CA ILE A 161 -5.82 -9.87 13.41
C ILE A 161 -4.47 -10.24 12.79
N ARG A 162 -3.84 -9.29 12.10
CA ARG A 162 -2.50 -9.43 11.49
C ARG A 162 -1.37 -9.17 12.48
N GLN A 163 -1.47 -9.82 13.63
CA GLN A 163 -0.54 -9.73 14.75
C GLN A 163 -0.19 -11.12 15.22
N GLU A 164 1.08 -11.36 15.48
CA GLU A 164 1.53 -12.57 16.14
C GLU A 164 2.15 -12.21 17.50
N ARG A 165 2.15 -13.15 18.46
CA ARG A 165 2.64 -12.93 19.82
C ARG A 165 4.09 -12.44 19.81
N ALA A 166 4.43 -11.59 20.76
CA ALA A 166 5.80 -11.10 20.91
C ALA A 166 6.80 -12.26 21.04
N ASP A 167 7.91 -12.17 20.32
CA ASP A 167 9.02 -13.10 20.41
C ASP A 167 9.89 -12.77 21.63
N THR A 168 9.84 -13.64 22.63
CA THR A 168 10.57 -13.47 23.87
C THR A 168 11.96 -14.08 23.85
N ARG A 169 12.37 -14.72 22.74
CA ARG A 169 13.71 -15.27 22.58
C ARG A 169 14.75 -14.14 22.62
N THR A 170 15.93 -14.42 23.18
CA THR A 170 17.05 -13.48 23.11
C THR A 170 17.69 -13.54 21.73
N ARG A 171 17.53 -12.48 20.95
CA ARG A 171 18.11 -12.35 19.62
C ARG A 171 19.57 -11.85 19.70
N PRO A 172 20.55 -12.60 19.17
CA PRO A 172 21.94 -12.13 19.13
C PRO A 172 22.10 -10.92 18.20
N ILE A 173 22.86 -9.90 18.62
CA ILE A 173 23.12 -8.70 17.80
C ILE A 173 23.74 -9.03 16.43
N ALA A 174 24.54 -10.09 16.35
CA ALA A 174 25.16 -10.55 15.11
C ALA A 174 24.16 -11.08 14.05
N SER A 175 22.89 -11.29 14.43
CA SER A 175 21.83 -11.69 13.49
C SER A 175 21.19 -10.52 12.75
N TYR A 176 21.40 -9.28 13.20
CA TYR A 176 20.89 -8.08 12.56
C TYR A 176 21.78 -7.69 11.39
N ILE A 177 21.18 -7.15 10.31
CA ILE A 177 21.93 -6.62 9.17
C ILE A 177 22.45 -5.19 9.39
N VAL A 178 22.19 -4.63 10.57
CA VAL A 178 22.55 -3.26 10.95
C VAL A 178 23.20 -3.25 12.33
N THR A 179 24.20 -2.41 12.50
CA THR A 179 24.90 -2.19 13.78
C THR A 179 24.32 -1.00 14.56
N PRO A 180 24.46 -0.96 15.89
CA PRO A 180 24.05 0.20 16.70
C PRO A 180 24.63 1.54 16.25
N LEU A 181 25.88 1.54 15.79
CA LEU A 181 26.52 2.74 15.26
C LEU A 181 25.85 3.23 13.96
N GLN A 182 25.45 2.30 13.09
CA GLN A 182 24.69 2.67 11.89
C GLN A 182 23.32 3.21 12.25
N VAL A 183 22.61 2.59 13.21
CA VAL A 183 21.31 3.09 13.72
C VAL A 183 21.44 4.52 14.27
N ALA A 184 22.46 4.78 15.11
CA ALA A 184 22.74 6.11 15.63
C ALA A 184 22.96 7.14 14.50
N GLY A 185 23.72 6.78 13.48
CA GLY A 185 23.96 7.65 12.33
C GLY A 185 22.69 7.98 11.53
N LEU A 186 21.75 7.05 11.41
CA LEU A 186 20.47 7.30 10.75
C LEU A 186 19.60 8.29 11.55
N GLN A 187 19.60 8.19 12.87
CA GLN A 187 18.84 9.08 13.76
C GLN A 187 19.41 10.51 13.76
N GLU A 188 20.74 10.66 13.74
CA GLU A 188 21.40 11.97 13.62
C GLU A 188 21.01 12.69 12.31
N GLN A 189 20.88 11.96 11.21
CA GLN A 189 20.44 12.51 9.93
C GLN A 189 18.99 13.02 9.94
N GLN A 190 18.17 12.58 10.90
CA GLN A 190 16.81 13.05 11.10
C GLN A 190 16.67 14.19 12.13
N ALA A 191 17.75 14.60 12.80
CA ALA A 191 17.69 15.60 13.86
C ALA A 191 17.13 16.95 13.34
N GLY A 192 15.85 17.22 13.59
CA GLY A 192 15.12 18.41 13.12
C GLY A 192 13.84 18.13 12.33
N ALA A 193 13.55 16.88 11.99
CA ALA A 193 12.26 16.47 11.41
C ALA A 193 11.14 16.42 12.48
N ALA A 194 9.89 16.55 12.05
CA ALA A 194 8.74 16.35 12.93
C ALA A 194 8.73 14.90 13.45
N SER A 195 8.40 14.69 14.74
CA SER A 195 8.31 13.35 15.32
C SER A 195 7.31 12.50 14.54
N PRO A 196 7.72 11.35 13.97
CA PRO A 196 6.80 10.46 13.28
C PRO A 196 5.87 9.76 14.26
N ALA A 197 4.74 9.25 13.77
CA ALA A 197 3.79 8.50 14.58
C ALA A 197 4.29 7.06 14.82
N MET A 198 5.11 6.52 13.91
CA MET A 198 5.77 5.23 14.05
C MET A 198 7.23 5.40 14.56
N PRO A 199 7.62 4.75 15.68
CA PRO A 199 8.97 4.88 16.24
C PRO A 199 10.09 4.54 15.24
N TRP A 200 9.90 3.52 14.42
CA TRP A 200 10.90 3.11 13.43
C TRP A 200 11.06 4.07 12.25
N ALA A 201 10.00 4.80 11.89
CA ALA A 201 10.09 5.84 10.86
C ALA A 201 10.98 7.01 11.34
N ALA A 202 11.18 7.15 12.66
CA ALA A 202 12.15 8.09 13.24
C ALA A 202 13.61 7.66 13.04
N ILE A 203 13.82 6.40 12.67
CA ILE A 203 15.14 5.80 12.47
C ILE A 203 15.46 5.70 10.97
N ALA A 204 14.46 5.68 10.09
CA ALA A 204 14.68 5.52 8.65
C ALA A 204 15.27 6.79 8.01
N SER A 205 16.52 6.76 7.52
CA SER A 205 17.09 7.92 6.82
C SER A 205 16.59 8.02 5.36
N GLY A 206 16.54 9.23 4.81
CA GLY A 206 16.31 9.47 3.38
C GLY A 206 14.84 9.63 2.98
N ARG A 207 14.62 10.24 1.81
CA ARG A 207 13.30 10.66 1.33
C ARG A 207 12.42 9.47 0.93
N HIS A 208 11.34 9.22 1.69
CA HIS A 208 10.36 8.18 1.40
C HIS A 208 8.96 8.55 1.90
N ILE A 209 7.96 7.79 1.46
CA ILE A 209 6.55 7.89 1.89
C ILE A 209 6.15 6.53 2.49
N LEU A 210 5.50 6.55 3.65
CA LEU A 210 5.00 5.37 4.35
C LEU A 210 3.48 5.42 4.47
N LEU A 211 2.83 4.33 4.10
CA LEU A 211 1.43 4.06 4.44
C LEU A 211 1.37 2.80 5.31
N ALA A 212 0.80 2.91 6.50
CA ALA A 212 0.63 1.79 7.42
C ALA A 212 -0.85 1.55 7.73
N ALA A 213 -1.24 0.29 7.94
CA ALA A 213 -2.63 -0.11 8.11
C ALA A 213 -3.28 0.33 9.43
N CYS A 214 -2.49 0.56 10.48
CA CYS A 214 -2.98 0.97 11.79
C CYS A 214 -1.93 1.77 12.57
N ARG A 215 -2.34 2.35 13.70
CA ARG A 215 -1.45 2.97 14.70
C ARG A 215 -0.73 1.92 15.56
N PRO A 216 0.36 2.29 16.27
CA PRO A 216 1.10 1.38 17.16
C PRO A 216 0.26 0.72 18.25
N GLU A 217 -0.80 1.36 18.74
CA GLU A 217 -1.69 0.83 19.78
C GLU A 217 -2.90 0.07 19.22
N GLN A 218 -2.97 -0.11 17.90
CA GLN A 218 -4.13 -0.63 17.18
C GLN A 218 -3.79 -1.90 16.41
N THR A 219 -4.82 -2.50 15.78
CA THR A 219 -4.68 -3.79 15.09
C THR A 219 -5.18 -3.71 13.65
N ALA A 220 -4.31 -4.07 12.71
CA ALA A 220 -4.65 -4.37 11.33
C ALA A 220 -5.41 -5.71 11.23
N LYS A 221 -6.47 -5.72 10.43
CA LYS A 221 -7.44 -6.81 10.38
C LYS A 221 -7.63 -7.32 8.96
N GLU A 222 -7.82 -8.63 8.84
CA GLU A 222 -8.36 -9.23 7.62
C GLU A 222 -9.79 -9.72 7.83
N THR A 223 -10.62 -9.44 6.82
CA THR A 223 -12.04 -9.78 6.79
C THR A 223 -12.44 -10.13 5.37
N VAL A 224 -13.71 -10.44 5.18
CA VAL A 224 -14.25 -10.88 3.90
C VAL A 224 -14.69 -9.67 3.08
N PHE A 225 -14.29 -9.65 1.81
CA PHE A 225 -14.65 -8.65 0.82
C PHE A 225 -15.08 -9.29 -0.51
N PRO A 226 -15.80 -8.57 -1.38
CA PRO A 226 -16.04 -9.01 -2.75
C PRO A 226 -14.74 -9.12 -3.55
N GLY A 227 -14.60 -10.22 -4.29
CA GLY A 227 -13.52 -10.47 -5.23
C GLY A 227 -14.03 -11.04 -6.57
N PRO A 228 -13.13 -11.27 -7.54
CA PRO A 228 -13.50 -11.70 -8.89
C PRO A 228 -14.29 -13.03 -8.95
N ASN A 229 -14.04 -13.94 -8.00
CA ASN A 229 -14.63 -15.27 -7.96
C ASN A 229 -15.60 -15.46 -6.78
N GLY A 230 -16.15 -14.36 -6.25
CA GLY A 230 -17.00 -14.37 -5.06
C GLY A 230 -16.30 -13.72 -3.88
N LEU A 231 -16.61 -14.16 -2.66
CA LEU A 231 -16.04 -13.58 -1.45
C LEU A 231 -14.58 -14.04 -1.27
N GLU A 232 -13.69 -13.11 -0.93
CA GLU A 232 -12.27 -13.36 -0.64
C GLU A 232 -11.86 -12.73 0.70
N ARG A 233 -10.97 -13.39 1.45
CA ARG A 233 -10.33 -12.80 2.64
C ARG A 233 -9.26 -11.81 2.18
N ARG A 234 -9.25 -10.61 2.76
CA ARG A 234 -8.33 -9.50 2.44
C ARG A 234 -8.08 -8.64 3.67
N GLY A 235 -6.94 -7.97 3.73
CA GLY A 235 -6.65 -6.92 4.70
C GLY A 235 -7.56 -5.73 4.46
N ALA A 236 -8.18 -5.19 5.51
CA ALA A 236 -9.11 -4.06 5.36
C ALA A 236 -8.42 -2.83 4.73
N PHE A 237 -7.17 -2.58 5.11
CA PHE A 237 -6.38 -1.48 4.57
C PHE A 237 -6.02 -1.71 3.09
N SER A 238 -5.43 -2.87 2.76
CA SER A 238 -5.06 -3.21 1.37
C SER A 238 -6.28 -3.22 0.44
N PHE A 239 -7.41 -3.77 0.88
CA PHE A 239 -8.65 -3.77 0.10
C PHE A 239 -9.09 -2.33 -0.23
N TYR A 240 -9.20 -1.45 0.77
CA TYR A 240 -9.67 -0.08 0.51
C TYR A 240 -8.65 0.81 -0.20
N LEU A 241 -7.36 0.54 -0.02
CA LEU A 241 -6.29 1.14 -0.84
C LEU A 241 -6.51 0.81 -2.32
N GLN A 242 -6.66 -0.47 -2.63
CA GLN A 242 -6.92 -0.94 -4.00
C GLN A 242 -8.24 -0.40 -4.54
N ASP A 243 -9.33 -0.50 -3.78
CA ASP A 243 -10.67 -0.03 -4.16
C ASP A 243 -10.65 1.47 -4.49
N THR A 244 -10.00 2.27 -3.65
CA THR A 244 -9.88 3.72 -3.88
C THR A 244 -9.09 4.03 -5.14
N LEU A 245 -7.98 3.33 -5.38
CA LEU A 245 -7.16 3.49 -6.58
C LEU A 245 -7.92 3.07 -7.85
N GLN A 246 -8.73 2.02 -7.76
CA GLN A 246 -9.53 1.50 -8.86
C GLN A 246 -10.71 2.42 -9.21
N GLN A 247 -11.40 2.96 -8.20
CA GLN A 247 -12.55 3.84 -8.39
C GLN A 247 -12.18 5.29 -8.74
N SER A 248 -10.91 5.68 -8.63
CA SER A 248 -10.50 7.05 -8.94
C SER A 248 -10.29 7.28 -10.44
N GLY A 249 -11.12 8.15 -11.00
CA GLY A 249 -11.04 8.66 -12.37
C GLY A 249 -9.95 9.71 -12.62
N ALA A 250 -9.29 10.18 -11.56
CA ALA A 250 -8.23 11.19 -11.61
C ALA A 250 -7.02 10.75 -10.77
N PRO A 251 -5.81 11.29 -11.01
CA PRO A 251 -4.65 10.99 -10.18
C PRO A 251 -4.92 11.53 -8.77
N LEU A 252 -4.88 10.66 -7.77
CA LEU A 252 -5.02 11.08 -6.37
C LEU A 252 -3.66 11.40 -5.80
N SER A 253 -3.57 12.52 -5.08
CA SER A 253 -2.44 12.77 -4.18
C SER A 253 -2.39 11.69 -3.09
N TYR A 254 -1.24 11.47 -2.47
CA TYR A 254 -1.16 10.60 -1.29
C TYR A 254 -2.13 11.05 -0.19
N ARG A 255 -2.28 12.36 0.04
CA ARG A 255 -3.26 12.89 1.01
C ARG A 255 -4.69 12.51 0.68
N ASP A 256 -5.11 12.65 -0.57
CA ASP A 256 -6.50 12.41 -0.95
C ASP A 256 -6.83 10.93 -1.03
N LEU A 257 -5.87 10.12 -1.51
CA LEU A 257 -5.93 8.67 -1.42
C LEU A 257 -6.11 8.24 0.04
N PHE A 258 -5.21 8.69 0.92
CA PHE A 258 -5.23 8.32 2.32
C PHE A 258 -6.49 8.76 3.05
N LYS A 259 -6.98 9.99 2.84
CA LYS A 259 -8.23 10.47 3.46
C LYS A 259 -9.39 9.52 3.18
N ARG A 260 -9.51 9.06 1.93
CA ARG A 260 -10.59 8.16 1.51
C ARG A 260 -10.39 6.75 2.08
N VAL A 261 -9.19 6.19 1.98
CA VAL A 261 -8.85 4.89 2.57
C VAL A 261 -9.12 4.88 4.07
N ASN A 262 -8.66 5.90 4.79
CA ASN A 262 -8.82 6.03 6.24
C ASN A 262 -10.31 6.06 6.65
N ALA A 263 -11.15 6.82 5.92
CA ALA A 263 -12.58 6.86 6.17
C ALA A 263 -13.28 5.51 5.92
N LEU A 264 -12.89 4.80 4.85
CA LEU A 264 -13.47 3.50 4.51
C LEU A 264 -13.06 2.40 5.50
N VAL A 265 -11.79 2.38 5.91
CA VAL A 265 -11.28 1.41 6.92
C VAL A 265 -11.99 1.61 8.26
N GLN A 266 -12.05 2.85 8.78
CA GLN A 266 -12.73 3.14 10.05
C GLN A 266 -14.25 2.87 9.98
N GLY A 267 -14.85 2.97 8.79
CA GLY A 267 -16.25 2.60 8.58
C GLY A 267 -16.51 1.09 8.53
N ARG A 268 -15.47 0.27 8.35
CA ARG A 268 -15.58 -1.18 8.14
C ARG A 268 -15.12 -2.02 9.34
N VAL A 269 -14.08 -1.58 10.03
CA VAL A 269 -13.45 -2.29 11.14
C VAL A 269 -13.16 -1.34 12.29
N ALA A 270 -13.38 -1.81 13.52
CA ALA A 270 -13.03 -1.08 14.73
C ALA A 270 -11.51 -1.07 14.96
N ASP A 271 -11.00 -0.14 15.76
CA ASP A 271 -9.63 -0.09 16.24
C ASP A 271 -8.56 -0.26 15.15
N GLN A 272 -8.80 0.35 13.98
CA GLN A 272 -7.87 0.38 12.87
C GLN A 272 -7.91 1.75 12.18
N HIS A 273 -6.90 2.58 12.43
CA HIS A 273 -6.73 3.89 11.81
C HIS A 273 -5.42 3.90 11.02
N PRO A 274 -5.48 3.77 9.68
CA PRO A 274 -4.31 3.88 8.84
C PRO A 274 -3.47 5.12 9.15
N GLN A 275 -2.16 5.05 8.89
CA GLN A 275 -1.22 6.15 9.04
C GLN A 275 -0.57 6.50 7.69
N LEU A 276 -0.27 7.78 7.49
CA LEU A 276 0.44 8.31 6.33
C LEU A 276 1.57 9.21 6.83
N GLU A 277 2.79 8.88 6.45
CA GLU A 277 3.99 9.64 6.80
C GLU A 277 4.84 9.88 5.56
N ALA A 278 5.62 10.94 5.58
CA ALA A 278 6.66 11.18 4.58
C ALA A 278 7.80 11.95 5.23
N SER A 279 9.03 11.63 4.83
CA SER A 279 10.22 12.37 5.26
C SER A 279 10.15 13.84 4.82
N GLU A 280 9.53 14.09 3.66
CA GLU A 280 9.26 15.43 3.13
C GLU A 280 7.74 15.64 3.03
N PRO A 281 7.12 16.49 3.86
CA PRO A 281 5.67 16.65 3.88
C PRO A 281 5.02 17.10 2.56
N THR A 282 5.80 17.74 1.68
CA THR A 282 5.34 18.15 0.34
C THR A 282 5.17 16.97 -0.62
N ASP A 283 5.80 15.83 -0.34
CA ASP A 283 5.65 14.61 -1.14
C ASP A 283 4.24 14.02 -1.03
N LEU A 284 3.54 14.33 0.06
CA LEU A 284 2.17 13.88 0.26
C LEU A 284 1.18 14.52 -0.72
N ASP A 285 1.55 15.66 -1.31
CA ASP A 285 0.73 16.36 -2.32
C ASP A 285 0.97 15.83 -3.74
N GLN A 286 2.01 15.00 -3.94
CA GLN A 286 2.27 14.34 -5.22
C GLN A 286 1.23 13.23 -5.48
N PRO A 287 0.91 12.95 -6.75
CA PRO A 287 0.08 11.79 -7.09
C PRO A 287 0.73 10.49 -6.59
N PHE A 288 -0.10 9.48 -6.27
CA PHE A 288 0.38 8.17 -5.85
C PHE A 288 1.44 7.62 -6.83
N LEU A 289 2.57 7.16 -6.30
CA LEU A 289 3.77 6.73 -7.04
C LEU A 289 4.32 7.79 -8.00
N GLY A 290 4.24 9.07 -7.64
CA GLY A 290 4.69 10.18 -8.48
C GLY A 290 3.89 10.32 -9.78
N GLY A 291 2.69 9.72 -9.83
CA GLY A 291 1.84 9.68 -11.02
C GLY A 291 2.22 8.61 -12.03
N ALA A 292 3.10 7.67 -11.66
CA ALA A 292 3.51 6.56 -12.53
C ALA A 292 2.37 5.57 -12.84
N ILE A 293 1.27 5.62 -12.08
CA ILE A 293 0.02 4.97 -12.46
C ILE A 293 -0.97 5.98 -13.07
N PRO A 294 -1.27 5.86 -14.38
CA PRO A 294 -2.31 6.66 -15.03
C PRO A 294 -3.64 6.53 -14.30
N SER A 295 -4.54 7.51 -14.41
CA SER A 295 -5.90 7.39 -13.89
C SER A 295 -6.66 6.27 -14.59
N ALA A 296 -7.58 5.60 -13.88
CA ALA A 296 -8.54 4.76 -14.56
C ALA A 296 -9.44 5.71 -15.36
N PRO A 297 -9.81 5.37 -16.60
CA PRO A 297 -10.93 6.04 -17.23
C PRO A 297 -12.13 5.90 -16.30
N THR A 298 -12.76 7.02 -15.91
CA THR A 298 -14.04 6.95 -15.20
C THR A 298 -15.04 6.28 -16.14
N ALA A 299 -15.41 5.04 -15.84
CA ALA A 299 -16.50 4.38 -16.52
C ALA A 299 -17.80 4.83 -15.84
N PHE A 300 -18.73 5.35 -16.64
CA PHE A 300 -20.08 5.66 -16.18
C PHE A 300 -21.03 4.56 -16.64
N THR A 301 -21.90 4.12 -15.76
CA THR A 301 -22.95 3.15 -16.08
C THR A 301 -24.10 3.86 -16.76
N LEU A 302 -24.36 3.51 -18.03
CA LEU A 302 -25.58 3.91 -18.72
C LEU A 302 -26.69 2.89 -18.44
N ARG A 303 -27.78 3.32 -17.81
CA ARG A 303 -28.96 2.48 -17.56
C ARG A 303 -30.23 3.11 -18.12
N ARG A 304 -31.22 2.27 -18.45
CA ARG A 304 -32.56 2.74 -18.82
C ARG A 304 -33.47 2.69 -17.61
N ASP A 305 -33.76 3.86 -17.07
CA ASP A 305 -34.77 4.11 -16.06
C ASP A 305 -36.18 4.19 -16.67
N LYS A 306 -37.19 3.71 -15.95
CA LYS A 306 -38.58 3.69 -16.43
C LYS A 306 -39.22 5.07 -16.49
N GLN A 307 -38.78 6.00 -15.63
CA GLN A 307 -39.33 7.35 -15.52
C GLN A 307 -38.41 8.39 -16.15
N LEU A 308 -37.11 8.27 -15.90
CA LEU A 308 -36.11 9.25 -16.33
C LEU A 308 -35.52 8.96 -17.72
N GLY A 309 -35.86 7.82 -18.32
CA GLY A 309 -35.28 7.41 -19.59
C GLY A 309 -33.84 6.93 -19.41
N TRP A 310 -32.92 7.34 -20.28
CA TRP A 310 -31.51 6.96 -20.15
C TRP A 310 -30.81 7.82 -19.09
N VAL A 311 -30.20 7.17 -18.10
CA VAL A 311 -29.53 7.81 -16.97
C VAL A 311 -28.11 7.29 -16.86
N ILE A 312 -27.18 8.18 -16.59
CA ILE A 312 -25.81 7.85 -16.18
C ILE A 312 -25.66 8.08 -14.68
N ASP A 313 -24.76 7.35 -14.04
CA ASP A 313 -24.37 7.52 -12.64
C ASP A 313 -23.36 8.67 -12.44
N ALA A 314 -23.50 9.77 -13.19
CA ALA A 314 -22.63 10.94 -13.11
C ALA A 314 -23.34 12.26 -13.40
N GLY A 315 -22.67 13.37 -13.07
CA GLY A 315 -23.23 14.72 -13.11
C GLY A 315 -22.19 15.79 -12.82
N ALA A 316 -22.63 16.97 -12.36
CA ALA A 316 -21.76 18.14 -12.16
C ALA A 316 -20.52 17.89 -11.30
N VAL A 317 -20.63 17.08 -10.24
CA VAL A 317 -19.51 16.67 -9.37
C VAL A 317 -18.45 15.88 -10.14
N HIS A 318 -18.84 15.16 -11.18
CA HIS A 318 -17.97 14.36 -12.04
C HIS A 318 -17.51 15.14 -13.28
N GLY A 319 -17.67 16.47 -13.29
CA GLY A 319 -17.25 17.34 -14.39
C GLY A 319 -18.22 17.36 -15.58
N ILE A 320 -19.43 16.82 -15.44
CA ILE A 320 -20.46 16.88 -16.49
C ILE A 320 -21.30 18.15 -16.26
N PRO A 321 -21.09 19.24 -17.04
CA PRO A 321 -21.74 20.51 -16.78
C PRO A 321 -23.25 20.42 -17.04
N GLN A 322 -24.01 21.19 -16.26
CA GLN A 322 -25.44 21.33 -16.50
C GLN A 322 -25.70 22.08 -17.82
N PRO A 323 -26.83 21.80 -18.51
CA PRO A 323 -27.21 22.56 -19.69
C PRO A 323 -27.38 24.04 -19.36
N THR A 324 -26.64 24.88 -20.08
CA THR A 324 -26.69 26.34 -19.93
C THR A 324 -28.07 26.90 -20.34
N ALA A 325 -28.39 28.12 -19.90
CA ALA A 325 -29.62 28.82 -20.30
C ALA A 325 -29.71 29.03 -21.82
N ASP A 326 -28.57 29.09 -22.49
CA ASP A 326 -28.45 29.31 -23.94
C ASP A 326 -28.56 28.00 -24.74
N GLY A 327 -28.91 26.89 -24.10
CA GLY A 327 -29.16 25.60 -24.74
C GLY A 327 -27.90 24.77 -25.04
N GLN A 328 -26.70 25.23 -24.66
CA GLN A 328 -25.50 24.41 -24.74
C GLN A 328 -25.54 23.33 -23.67
N SER A 329 -25.36 22.07 -24.09
CA SER A 329 -25.33 20.90 -23.22
C SER A 329 -24.12 20.04 -23.50
N ALA A 330 -23.59 19.37 -22.47
CA ALA A 330 -22.56 18.37 -22.65
C ALA A 330 -23.07 17.23 -23.53
N GLN A 331 -22.27 16.85 -24.52
CA GLN A 331 -22.50 15.70 -25.36
C GLN A 331 -21.69 14.52 -24.84
N LEU A 332 -22.35 13.37 -24.73
CA LEU A 332 -21.76 12.12 -24.33
C LEU A 332 -21.81 11.16 -25.51
N ALA A 333 -20.74 10.41 -25.72
CA ALA A 333 -20.69 9.32 -26.68
C ALA A 333 -20.52 8.00 -25.93
N PHE A 334 -21.27 6.99 -26.35
CA PHE A 334 -21.28 5.66 -25.74
C PHE A 334 -20.50 4.70 -26.62
N PHE A 335 -19.70 3.84 -26.00
CA PHE A 335 -18.92 2.83 -26.70
C PHE A 335 -19.19 1.45 -26.07
N PRO A 336 -18.99 0.35 -26.80
CA PRO A 336 -18.95 -0.99 -26.20
C PRO A 336 -17.98 -1.02 -25.03
N PHE A 337 -18.31 -1.79 -23.99
CA PHE A 337 -17.55 -1.83 -22.73
C PHE A 337 -16.07 -2.19 -22.91
N ASP A 338 -15.75 -3.00 -23.91
CA ASP A 338 -14.43 -3.51 -24.26
C ASP A 338 -13.67 -2.62 -25.27
N THR A 339 -14.14 -1.41 -25.52
CA THR A 339 -13.50 -0.46 -26.44
C THR A 339 -12.20 0.09 -25.84
N ASP A 340 -11.10 -0.03 -26.58
CA ASP A 340 -9.81 0.51 -26.16
C ASP A 340 -9.83 2.06 -26.11
N THR A 341 -8.92 2.63 -25.32
CA THR A 341 -8.88 4.07 -25.04
C THR A 341 -8.57 4.93 -26.27
N ILE A 342 -7.90 4.38 -27.30
CA ILE A 342 -7.62 5.11 -28.54
C ILE A 342 -8.91 5.20 -29.37
N SER A 343 -9.65 4.10 -29.46
CA SER A 343 -10.95 4.03 -30.13
C SER A 343 -12.01 4.95 -29.51
N LEU A 344 -11.97 5.19 -28.19
CA LEU A 344 -12.86 6.16 -27.52
C LEU A 344 -12.76 7.60 -28.06
N ARG A 345 -11.65 7.96 -28.73
CA ARG A 345 -11.48 9.29 -29.35
C ARG A 345 -12.14 9.41 -30.72
N ASN A 346 -12.58 8.30 -31.30
CA ASN A 346 -13.23 8.26 -32.61
C ASN A 346 -14.75 8.15 -32.46
N LEU A 347 -15.45 9.29 -32.50
CA LEU A 347 -16.91 9.36 -32.37
C LEU A 347 -17.69 8.51 -33.40
N LYS A 348 -17.06 8.10 -34.52
CA LYS A 348 -17.67 7.21 -35.51
C LYS A 348 -17.81 5.76 -35.01
N GLN A 349 -17.06 5.39 -33.97
CA GLN A 349 -17.13 4.07 -33.35
C GLN A 349 -18.09 4.04 -32.15
N ALA A 350 -18.71 5.16 -31.81
CA ALA A 350 -19.70 5.21 -30.75
C ALA A 350 -20.97 4.43 -31.14
N VAL A 351 -21.51 3.62 -30.23
CA VAL A 351 -22.83 2.96 -30.39
C VAL A 351 -24.00 3.95 -30.26
N GLY A 352 -23.74 5.14 -29.73
CA GLY A 352 -24.73 6.19 -29.61
C GLY A 352 -24.15 7.47 -29.03
N GLN A 353 -24.94 8.54 -29.07
CA GLN A 353 -24.63 9.81 -28.43
C GLN A 353 -25.85 10.34 -27.69
N ALA A 354 -25.64 11.10 -26.63
CA ALA A 354 -26.70 11.75 -25.88
C ALA A 354 -26.27 13.14 -25.42
N SER A 355 -27.25 14.03 -25.30
CA SER A 355 -27.07 15.34 -24.66
C SER A 355 -27.58 15.28 -23.24
N VAL A 356 -26.87 15.90 -22.30
CA VAL A 356 -27.34 16.01 -20.91
C VAL A 356 -28.63 16.82 -20.88
N ALA A 357 -29.69 16.26 -20.28
CA ALA A 357 -30.95 16.94 -20.08
C ALA A 357 -30.95 17.71 -18.75
N ARG A 358 -31.85 18.70 -18.62
CA ARG A 358 -32.04 19.43 -17.37
C ARG A 358 -32.78 18.62 -16.32
#